data_AF-G5LJD2-F1
#
_entry.id   AF-G5LJD2-F1
#
_cell.length_a   1.000
_cell.length_b   1.000
_cell.length_c   1.000
_cell.angle_alpha   90.00
_cell.angle_beta   90.00
_cell.angle_gamma   90.00
#
_symmetry.space_group_name_H-M   'P 1'
#
loop_
_entity.id
_entity.type
_entity.pdbx_description
1 polymer ?
#
loop_
_entity_poly.entity_id
_entity_poly.type
_entity_poly.pdbx_seq_one_letter_code
_entity_poly.pdbx_strand_id
1 'polypeptide(L)'
;MESLLAALACHDDTGEVDKHRNTALEAITDTGGQWNGGAFDWASDSDSRLGPVLELVTGGVYIWLPFSQIRSLESPQPTRLTDLLWKPINITLMNGDTHGAWLFTRYSGSESASDALRLCRETAWQDGPGETTVRALGQKVWLTSHGDISLLDMTHCTFHAQENDGA
;
A
#
# COMPACT_ATOMS: atom_id res chain seq x y z
N MET A 1 9.43 -0.67 -8.91
CA MET A 1 8.82 0.67 -8.70
C MET A 1 8.70 1.44 -10.00
N GLU A 2 9.78 1.64 -10.76
CA GLU A 2 9.77 2.42 -12.02
C GLU A 2 8.70 1.94 -13.01
N SER A 3 8.52 0.62 -13.16
CA SER A 3 7.49 0.05 -14.03
C SER A 3 6.05 0.33 -13.56
N LEU A 4 5.80 0.45 -12.24
CA LEU A 4 4.47 0.87 -11.73
C LEU A 4 4.21 2.35 -12.02
N LEU A 5 5.24 3.19 -11.87
CA LEU A 5 5.14 4.61 -12.23
C LEU A 5 4.93 4.81 -13.74
N ALA A 6 5.58 3.99 -14.57
CA ALA A 6 5.36 3.98 -16.02
C ALA A 6 3.92 3.56 -16.38
N ALA A 7 3.38 2.52 -15.74
CA ALA A 7 1.99 2.11 -15.94
C ALA A 7 0.99 3.22 -15.55
N LEU A 8 1.25 3.97 -14.47
CA LEU A 8 0.43 5.11 -14.08
C LEU A 8 0.48 6.27 -15.09
N ALA A 9 1.61 6.46 -15.79
CA ALA A 9 1.78 7.51 -16.79
C ALA A 9 1.11 7.18 -18.14
N CYS A 10 0.79 5.91 -18.39
CA CYS A 10 0.07 5.46 -19.57
C CYS A 10 -1.44 5.52 -19.31
N HIS A 11 -2.08 6.67 -19.55
CA HIS A 11 -3.53 6.84 -19.33
C HIS A 11 -4.40 6.30 -20.48
N ASP A 12 -3.87 6.20 -21.70
CA ASP A 12 -4.68 6.02 -22.92
C ASP A 12 -4.46 4.67 -23.64
N ASP A 13 -3.45 3.89 -23.26
CA ASP A 13 -3.13 2.60 -23.89
C ASP A 13 -3.17 1.47 -22.84
N THR A 14 -4.29 0.75 -22.80
CA THR A 14 -4.53 -0.32 -21.83
C THR A 14 -3.56 -1.49 -21.99
N GLY A 15 -3.04 -1.73 -23.20
CA GLY A 15 -2.09 -2.83 -23.46
C GLY A 15 -0.71 -2.55 -22.88
N GLU A 16 -0.21 -1.31 -23.01
CA GLU A 16 1.07 -0.93 -22.38
C GLU A 16 0.94 -0.79 -20.86
N VAL A 17 -0.23 -0.41 -20.32
CA VAL A 17 -0.51 -0.45 -18.88
C VAL A 17 -0.36 -1.86 -18.32
N ASP A 18 -1.03 -2.84 -18.93
CA ASP A 18 -0.99 -4.24 -18.48
C ASP A 18 0.44 -4.81 -18.57
N LYS A 19 1.17 -4.50 -19.64
CA LYS A 19 2.56 -4.93 -19.82
C LYS A 19 3.50 -4.36 -18.76
N HIS A 20 3.46 -3.05 -18.52
CA HIS A 20 4.29 -2.42 -17.49
C HIS A 20 3.97 -2.93 -16.09
N ARG A 21 2.69 -3.20 -15.80
CA ARG A 21 2.26 -3.79 -14.54
C ARG A 21 2.76 -5.22 -14.37
N ASN A 22 2.61 -6.07 -15.40
CA ASN A 22 3.11 -7.45 -15.35
C ASN A 22 4.62 -7.47 -15.15
N THR A 23 5.38 -6.65 -15.89
CA THR A 23 6.83 -6.50 -15.67
C THR A 23 7.16 -6.03 -14.25
N ALA A 24 6.35 -5.14 -13.66
CA ALA A 24 6.56 -4.71 -12.29
C ALA A 24 6.35 -5.86 -11.29
N LEU A 25 5.26 -6.61 -11.44
CA LEU A 25 4.88 -7.73 -10.57
C LEU A 25 5.88 -8.89 -10.68
N GLU A 26 6.37 -9.20 -11.88
CA GLU A 26 7.39 -10.24 -12.09
C GLU A 26 8.74 -9.86 -11.46
N ALA A 27 9.05 -8.57 -11.36
CA ALA A 27 10.30 -8.08 -10.78
C ALA A 27 10.23 -7.88 -9.25
N ILE A 28 9.05 -8.07 -8.65
CA ILE A 28 8.86 -7.93 -7.21
C ILE A 28 9.22 -9.24 -6.52
N THR A 29 10.07 -9.17 -5.49
CA THR A 29 10.27 -10.28 -4.57
C THR A 29 9.27 -10.16 -3.42
N ASP A 30 8.57 -11.27 -3.15
CA ASP A 30 7.65 -11.36 -2.03
C ASP A 30 8.36 -10.97 -0.73
N THR A 31 7.73 -10.06 0.01
CA THR A 31 8.23 -9.59 1.30
C THR A 31 7.26 -10.05 2.39
N GLY A 32 7.67 -11.09 3.10
CA GLY A 32 6.94 -11.61 4.26
C GLY A 32 7.12 -10.74 5.49
N GLY A 33 6.31 -11.00 6.51
CA GLY A 33 6.25 -10.18 7.70
C GLY A 33 5.20 -10.63 8.69
N GLN A 34 4.93 -9.77 9.66
CA GLN A 34 3.91 -9.99 10.68
C GLN A 34 3.20 -8.69 11.00
N TRP A 35 1.91 -8.77 11.29
CA TRP A 35 1.12 -7.65 11.79
C TRP A 35 0.30 -8.09 13.02
N ASN A 36 -0.49 -7.18 13.56
CA ASN A 36 -1.36 -7.42 14.72
C ASN A 36 -2.09 -8.78 14.70
N GLY A 37 -2.55 -9.23 13.53
CA GLY A 37 -3.37 -10.42 13.35
C GLY A 37 -2.60 -11.70 12.99
N GLY A 38 -1.28 -11.64 12.79
CA GLY A 38 -0.47 -12.82 12.46
C GLY A 38 0.60 -12.57 11.40
N ALA A 39 1.22 -13.67 10.96
CA ALA A 39 2.26 -13.66 9.93
C ALA A 39 1.67 -13.73 8.51
N PHE A 40 2.41 -13.21 7.54
CA PHE A 40 2.14 -13.32 6.11
C PHE A 40 3.44 -13.54 5.33
N ASP A 41 3.35 -14.19 4.18
CA ASP A 41 4.48 -14.49 3.29
C ASP A 41 4.69 -13.40 2.24
N TRP A 42 3.61 -12.71 1.88
CA TRP A 42 3.61 -11.55 1.00
C TRP A 42 2.51 -10.59 1.41
N ALA A 43 2.69 -9.31 1.08
CA ALA A 43 1.68 -8.29 1.20
C ALA A 43 1.70 -7.37 -0.03
N SER A 44 0.53 -6.89 -0.45
CA SER A 44 0.37 -5.91 -1.52
C SER A 44 -0.83 -5.03 -1.23
N ASP A 45 -0.80 -3.77 -1.66
CA ASP A 45 -2.01 -2.95 -1.68
C ASP A 45 -3.06 -3.58 -2.62
N SER A 46 -4.33 -3.54 -2.19
CA SER A 46 -5.46 -4.08 -2.96
C SER A 46 -5.81 -3.23 -4.20
N ASP A 47 -5.35 -1.98 -4.25
CA ASP A 47 -5.33 -1.20 -5.49
C ASP A 47 -4.12 -1.62 -6.32
N SER A 48 -4.42 -2.19 -7.48
CA SER A 48 -3.45 -2.85 -8.34
C SER A 48 -2.42 -1.90 -8.95
N ARG A 49 -2.68 -0.57 -8.87
CA ARG A 49 -1.75 0.48 -9.31
C ARG A 49 -0.58 0.67 -8.36
N LEU A 50 -0.76 0.31 -7.09
CA LEU A 50 0.22 0.51 -6.03
C LEU A 50 1.11 -0.73 -5.82
N GLY A 51 0.51 -1.92 -5.75
CA GLY A 51 1.25 -3.15 -5.49
C GLY A 51 1.88 -3.17 -4.07
N PRO A 52 3.06 -3.78 -3.86
CA PRO A 52 3.73 -3.89 -2.56
C PRO A 52 4.49 -2.61 -2.17
N VAL A 53 3.78 -1.48 -2.23
CA VAL A 53 4.30 -0.15 -1.95
C VAL A 53 3.41 0.53 -0.93
N LEU A 54 4.04 1.20 0.02
CA LEU A 54 3.38 2.08 0.96
C LEU A 54 3.40 3.52 0.44
N GLU A 55 2.21 4.12 0.29
CA GLU A 55 2.07 5.56 0.05
C GLU A 55 2.04 6.31 1.38
N LEU A 56 2.85 7.35 1.49
CA LEU A 56 2.92 8.17 2.71
C LEU A 56 3.44 9.58 2.43
N VAL A 57 3.29 10.47 3.42
CA VAL A 57 3.94 11.78 3.44
C VAL A 57 4.88 11.89 4.63
N THR A 58 6.13 12.25 4.37
CA THR A 58 7.16 12.51 5.37
C THR A 58 7.93 13.77 5.00
N GLY A 59 8.25 14.62 5.99
CA GLY A 59 8.94 15.89 5.73
C GLY A 59 8.22 16.83 4.75
N GLY A 60 6.89 16.69 4.59
CA GLY A 60 6.10 17.46 3.62
C GLY A 60 6.15 16.94 2.18
N VAL A 61 6.79 15.80 1.93
CA VAL A 61 6.92 15.20 0.59
C VAL A 61 6.12 13.90 0.53
N TYR A 62 5.34 13.74 -0.52
CA TYR A 62 4.67 12.50 -0.88
C TYR A 62 5.66 11.52 -1.50
N ILE A 63 5.69 10.29 -1.00
CA ILE A 63 6.58 9.24 -1.51
C ILE A 63 5.87 7.90 -1.62
N TRP A 64 6.44 7.05 -2.47
CA TRP A 64 6.17 5.63 -2.58
C TRP A 64 7.34 4.86 -1.98
N LEU A 65 7.08 4.10 -0.91
CA LEU A 65 8.10 3.33 -0.20
C LEU A 65 7.83 1.82 -0.37
N PRO A 66 8.71 1.05 -1.02
CA PRO A 66 8.51 -0.40 -1.18
C PRO A 66 8.52 -1.10 0.18
N PHE A 67 7.70 -2.13 0.35
CA PHE A 67 7.66 -2.91 1.59
C PHE A 67 9.03 -3.54 1.92
N SER A 68 9.81 -3.93 0.90
CA SER A 68 11.17 -4.47 1.07
C SER A 68 12.16 -3.51 1.72
N GLN A 69 11.87 -2.20 1.75
CA GLN A 69 12.71 -1.19 2.41
C GLN A 69 12.25 -0.87 3.85
N ILE A 70 11.09 -1.38 4.26
CA ILE A 70 10.47 -1.10 5.55
C ILE A 70 10.82 -2.23 6.51
N ARG A 71 11.43 -1.93 7.65
CA ARG A 71 11.64 -2.89 8.73
C ARG A 71 10.39 -3.02 9.60
N SER A 72 9.85 -1.88 10.05
CA SER A 72 8.67 -1.85 10.90
C SER A 72 7.85 -0.57 10.73
N LEU A 73 6.58 -0.72 11.09
CA LEU A 73 5.52 0.27 11.05
C LEU A 73 4.84 0.29 12.41
N GLU A 74 4.77 1.46 13.02
CA GLU A 74 4.09 1.66 14.31
C GLU A 74 3.13 2.84 14.21
N SER A 75 1.86 2.60 14.51
CA SER A 75 0.82 3.60 14.33
C SER A 75 -0.27 3.42 15.40
N PRO A 76 -0.70 4.47 16.11
CA PRO A 76 -1.78 4.34 17.09
C PRO A 76 -3.11 4.01 16.40
N GLN A 77 -4.06 3.48 17.17
CA GLN A 77 -5.45 3.37 16.72
C GLN A 77 -6.01 4.76 16.37
N PRO A 78 -6.89 4.89 15.35
CA PRO A 78 -7.55 6.15 15.02
C PRO A 78 -8.34 6.68 16.21
N THR A 79 -8.14 7.96 16.56
CA THR A 79 -8.86 8.62 17.68
C THR A 79 -9.61 9.86 17.22
N ARG A 80 -9.29 10.39 16.04
CA ARG A 80 -9.87 11.62 15.47
C ARG A 80 -10.41 11.33 14.09
N LEU A 81 -11.41 12.11 13.67
CA LEU A 81 -11.96 12.01 12.31
C LEU A 81 -10.89 12.24 11.22
N THR A 82 -9.89 13.09 11.50
CA THR A 82 -8.77 13.35 10.60
C THR A 82 -7.91 12.11 10.35
N ASP A 83 -7.88 11.16 11.29
CA ASP A 83 -7.10 9.93 11.18
C ASP A 83 -7.68 8.99 10.11
N LEU A 84 -8.95 9.20 9.70
CA LEU A 84 -9.55 8.50 8.56
C LEU A 84 -8.99 8.97 7.20
N LEU A 85 -8.31 10.12 7.19
CA LEU A 85 -7.67 10.68 6.00
C LEU A 85 -6.15 10.52 6.08
N TRP A 86 -5.57 10.87 7.23
CA TRP A 86 -4.14 10.93 7.48
C TRP A 86 -3.84 10.32 8.85
N LYS A 87 -3.37 9.07 8.88
CA LYS A 87 -3.05 8.37 10.13
C LYS A 87 -1.56 8.52 10.45
N PRO A 88 -1.18 8.97 11.66
CA PRO A 88 0.23 9.16 12.00
C PRO A 88 0.94 7.80 12.09
N ILE A 89 2.17 7.72 11.62
CA ILE A 89 2.96 6.48 11.64
C ILE A 89 4.44 6.78 11.89
N ASN A 90 5.10 5.89 12.63
CA ASN A 90 6.55 5.80 12.68
C ASN A 90 7.00 4.64 11.79
N ILE A 91 7.96 4.93 10.92
CA ILE A 91 8.51 3.97 9.95
C ILE A 91 9.96 3.76 10.30
N THR A 92 10.34 2.52 10.57
CA THR A 92 11.74 2.12 10.66
C THR A 92 12.14 1.47 9.35
N LEU A 93 13.20 1.95 8.73
CA LEU A 93 13.72 1.41 7.48
C LEU A 93 14.68 0.23 7.75
N MET A 94 14.97 -0.55 6.71
CA MET A 94 15.91 -1.67 6.81
C MET A 94 17.32 -1.22 7.23
N ASN A 95 17.73 0.01 6.93
CA ASN A 95 19.01 0.57 7.39
C ASN A 95 19.02 0.99 8.88
N GLY A 96 17.87 0.96 9.56
CA GLY A 96 17.71 1.33 10.97
C GLY A 96 17.21 2.76 11.20
N ASP A 97 17.13 3.60 10.16
CA ASP A 97 16.62 4.96 10.29
C ASP A 97 15.12 4.95 10.62
N THR A 98 14.71 5.86 11.50
CA THR A 98 13.30 6.00 11.91
C THR A 98 12.77 7.37 11.57
N HIS A 99 11.60 7.41 10.94
CA HIS A 99 10.95 8.65 10.51
C HIS A 99 9.48 8.67 10.93
N GLY A 100 9.03 9.81 11.45
CA GLY A 100 7.61 10.10 11.59
C GLY A 100 7.01 10.51 10.24
N ALA A 101 5.85 9.97 9.92
CA ALA A 101 5.15 10.19 8.66
C ALA A 101 3.63 10.12 8.84
N TRP A 102 2.90 10.31 7.74
CA TRP A 102 1.46 10.20 7.67
C TRP A 102 1.04 9.22 6.57
N LEU A 103 0.21 8.25 6.93
CA LEU A 103 -0.40 7.31 6.00
C LEU A 103 -1.68 7.86 5.39
N PHE A 104 -1.86 7.60 4.10
CA PHE A 104 -3.15 7.74 3.45
C PHE A 104 -4.00 6.49 3.72
N THR A 105 -5.02 6.63 4.56
CA THR A 105 -5.91 5.51 4.93
C THR A 105 -7.10 5.35 4.00
N ARG A 106 -7.20 6.18 2.95
CA ARG A 106 -8.28 6.17 1.97
C ARG A 106 -7.72 6.25 0.56
N TYR A 107 -8.32 5.50 -0.37
CA TYR A 107 -7.94 5.56 -1.79
C TYR A 107 -8.37 6.88 -2.46
N SER A 108 -7.60 7.31 -3.46
CA SER A 108 -7.91 8.49 -4.29
C SER A 108 -9.23 8.32 -5.05
N GLY A 109 -10.01 9.40 -5.18
CA GLY A 109 -11.34 9.38 -5.82
C GLY A 109 -12.49 9.10 -4.86
N SER A 110 -12.21 8.58 -3.66
CA SER A 110 -13.22 8.26 -2.66
C SER A 110 -13.97 9.50 -2.13
N GLU A 111 -13.46 10.71 -2.35
CA GLU A 111 -14.09 11.98 -1.94
C GLU A 111 -15.41 12.24 -2.67
N SER A 112 -15.54 11.70 -3.88
CA SER A 112 -16.76 11.82 -4.70
C SER A 112 -17.69 10.62 -4.56
N ALA A 113 -17.33 9.64 -3.72
CA ALA A 113 -18.10 8.40 -3.53
C ALA A 113 -19.18 8.53 -2.44
N SER A 114 -19.85 7.42 -2.11
CA SER A 114 -20.84 7.35 -1.02
C SER A 114 -20.22 7.71 0.34
N ASP A 115 -21.05 8.10 1.30
CA ASP A 115 -20.56 8.46 2.65
C ASP A 115 -19.85 7.30 3.35
N ALA A 116 -20.24 6.05 3.10
CA ALA A 116 -19.58 4.87 3.66
C ALA A 116 -18.12 4.76 3.19
N LEU A 117 -17.87 4.95 1.89
CA LEU A 117 -16.52 4.97 1.32
C LEU A 117 -15.76 6.24 1.73
N ARG A 118 -16.44 7.40 1.74
CA ARG A 118 -15.82 8.68 2.11
C ARG A 118 -15.33 8.69 3.57
N LEU A 119 -16.02 7.98 4.45
CA LEU A 119 -15.71 7.83 5.87
C LEU A 119 -14.93 6.55 6.20
N CYS A 120 -14.35 5.86 5.21
CA CYS A 120 -13.54 4.65 5.41
C CYS A 120 -14.26 3.53 6.18
N ARG A 121 -15.59 3.43 6.05
CA ARG A 121 -16.38 2.35 6.67
C ARG A 121 -16.46 1.11 5.80
N GLU A 122 -16.17 1.28 4.51
CA GLU A 122 -16.21 0.24 3.50
C GLU A 122 -15.00 0.40 2.57
N THR A 123 -14.68 -0.69 1.88
CA THR A 123 -13.79 -0.71 0.72
C THR A 123 -14.58 -1.33 -0.43
N ALA A 124 -14.53 -0.68 -1.58
CA ALA A 124 -15.16 -1.17 -2.80
C ALA A 124 -14.11 -1.30 -3.89
N TRP A 125 -14.13 -2.43 -4.60
CA TRP A 125 -13.25 -2.71 -5.73
C TRP A 125 -14.03 -2.61 -7.02
N GLN A 126 -13.40 -2.03 -8.03
CA GLN A 126 -13.95 -1.91 -9.37
C GLN A 126 -12.87 -2.25 -10.38
N ASP A 127 -13.28 -2.89 -11.47
CA ASP A 127 -12.39 -3.14 -12.59
C ASP A 127 -11.91 -1.80 -13.17
N GLY A 128 -10.61 -1.72 -13.39
CA GLY A 128 -9.97 -0.62 -14.08
C GLY A 128 -9.84 -0.90 -15.58
N PRO A 129 -9.17 0.00 -16.32
CA PRO A 129 -8.83 -0.26 -17.71
C PRO A 129 -7.82 -1.42 -17.83
N GLY A 130 -7.96 -2.23 -18.89
CA GLY A 130 -7.15 -3.43 -19.12
C GLY A 130 -7.69 -4.66 -18.40
N GLU A 131 -6.97 -5.77 -18.49
CA GLU A 131 -7.40 -7.04 -17.89
C GLU A 131 -6.93 -7.19 -16.43
N THR A 132 -5.88 -6.47 -16.04
CA THR A 132 -5.20 -6.71 -14.76
C THR A 132 -5.45 -5.64 -13.71
N THR A 133 -6.13 -4.53 -14.08
CA THR A 133 -6.27 -3.36 -13.21
C THR A 133 -7.49 -3.49 -12.31
N VAL A 134 -7.29 -3.34 -11.01
CA VAL A 134 -8.34 -3.16 -10.02
C VAL A 134 -8.10 -1.84 -9.32
N ARG A 135 -9.12 -0.99 -9.29
CA ARG A 135 -9.11 0.26 -8.52
C ARG A 135 -9.96 0.08 -7.28
N ALA A 136 -9.44 0.53 -6.15
CA ALA A 136 -10.15 0.48 -4.89
C ALA A 136 -10.62 1.90 -4.49
N LEU A 137 -11.78 1.94 -3.83
CA LEU A 137 -12.35 3.14 -3.21
C LEU A 137 -12.65 2.85 -1.75
N GLY A 138 -12.65 3.88 -0.91
CA GLY A 138 -12.86 3.78 0.52
C GLY A 138 -11.59 3.50 1.30
N GLN A 139 -11.71 2.76 2.39
CA GLN A 139 -10.59 2.43 3.26
C GLN A 139 -9.50 1.66 2.50
N LYS A 140 -8.23 2.01 2.74
CA LYS A 140 -7.13 1.23 2.22
C LYS A 140 -7.03 -0.15 2.87
N VAL A 141 -6.83 -1.15 2.03
CA VAL A 141 -6.68 -2.56 2.42
C VAL A 141 -5.45 -3.13 1.74
N TRP A 142 -4.61 -3.82 2.50
CA TRP A 142 -3.56 -4.67 1.96
C TRP A 142 -4.05 -6.11 1.89
N LEU A 143 -3.83 -6.74 0.75
CA LEU A 143 -3.98 -8.17 0.55
C LEU A 143 -2.71 -8.86 1.06
N THR A 144 -2.86 -10.00 1.71
CA THR A 144 -1.73 -10.84 2.13
C THR A 144 -1.99 -12.31 1.88
N SER A 145 -0.98 -13.17 2.05
CA SER A 145 -1.18 -14.63 1.99
C SER A 145 -2.13 -15.15 3.08
N HIS A 146 -2.34 -14.39 4.16
CA HIS A 146 -3.12 -14.79 5.34
C HIS A 146 -4.13 -13.72 5.74
N GLY A 147 -5.03 -13.39 4.80
CA GLY A 147 -6.14 -12.47 5.00
C GLY A 147 -5.78 -11.00 4.77
N ASP A 148 -6.79 -10.14 4.93
CA ASP A 148 -6.69 -8.74 4.57
C ASP A 148 -6.32 -7.86 5.77
N ILE A 149 -5.47 -6.86 5.55
CA ILE A 149 -5.09 -5.87 6.55
C ILE A 149 -5.79 -4.55 6.23
N SER A 150 -6.76 -4.17 7.06
CA SER A 150 -7.35 -2.84 7.02
C SER A 150 -6.39 -1.82 7.65
N LEU A 151 -6.03 -0.75 6.92
CA LEU A 151 -4.99 0.18 7.37
C LEU A 151 -5.35 0.95 8.64
N LEU A 152 -6.65 1.15 8.94
CA LEU A 152 -7.07 1.77 10.18
C LEU A 152 -6.83 0.86 11.40
N ASP A 153 -6.93 -0.46 11.22
CA ASP A 153 -6.76 -1.44 12.29
C ASP A 153 -5.29 -1.78 12.56
N MET A 154 -4.41 -1.54 11.58
CA MET A 154 -2.97 -1.77 11.70
C MET A 154 -2.36 -0.82 12.72
N THR A 155 -1.80 -1.38 13.80
CA THR A 155 -1.03 -0.64 14.80
C THR A 155 0.43 -1.00 14.80
N HIS A 156 0.74 -2.23 14.43
CA HIS A 156 2.09 -2.71 14.26
C HIS A 156 2.16 -3.62 13.05
N CYS A 157 3.21 -3.45 12.25
CA CYS A 157 3.56 -4.34 11.16
C CYS A 157 5.08 -4.38 11.00
N THR A 158 5.65 -5.56 10.78
CA THR A 158 7.07 -5.75 10.47
C THR A 158 7.20 -6.52 9.18
N PHE A 159 8.33 -6.31 8.50
CA PHE A 159 8.70 -7.07 7.33
C PHE A 159 10.05 -7.73 7.56
N HIS A 160 10.22 -8.91 6.99
CA HIS A 160 11.49 -9.62 7.01
C HIS A 160 12.48 -8.92 6.09
N ALA A 161 13.75 -8.86 6.53
CA ALA A 161 14.82 -8.48 5.63
C ALA A 161 14.86 -9.48 4.46
N GLN A 162 15.01 -8.97 3.25
CA GLN A 162 15.31 -9.82 2.11
C GLN A 162 16.69 -10.45 2.39
N GLU A 163 16.73 -11.78 2.53
CA GLU A 163 18.00 -12.48 2.45
C GLU A 163 18.47 -12.32 1.00
N ASN A 164 19.52 -11.52 0.80
CA ASN A 164 20.24 -11.56 -0.47
C ASN A 164 20.81 -12.97 -0.57
N ASP A 165 20.14 -13.84 -1.33
CA ASP A 165 20.75 -15.06 -1.83
C ASP A 165 21.88 -14.60 -2.77
N GLY A 166 23.05 -14.39 -2.16
CA GLY A 166 24.26 -14.02 -2.86
C GLY A 166 24.68 -15.18 -3.74
N ALA A 167 24.48 -15.03 -5.05
CA ALA A 167 25.12 -15.80 -6.09
C ALA A 167 26.06 -14.89 -6.90
#